data_AF-A0A0F2R1F9-F1
#
_entry.id   AF-A0A0F2R1F9-F1
#
_cell.length_a   1.000
_cell.length_b   1.000
_cell.length_c   1.000
_cell.angle_alpha   90.00
_cell.angle_beta   90.00
_cell.angle_gamma   90.00
#
_symmetry.space_group_name_H-M   'P 1'
#
loop_
_entity.id
_entity.type
_entity.pdbx_description
1 polymer ?
#
loop_
_entity_poly.entity_id
_entity_poly.type
_entity_poly.pdbx_seq_one_letter_code
_entity_poly.pdbx_strand_id
1 'polypeptide(L)'
;MHIMALRAYTGGYRGCTVDEDEYLFFQFTRNGRFRRLKAYSKNDFEDELHFIALMLKFMSPGSFLRPAVAIDALTLAELDRVQALLSARTK
;
A
#
# COMPACT_ATOMS: atom_id res chain seq x y z
N MET A 1 -4.05 10.61 -3.17
CA MET A 1 -3.76 9.19 -2.89
C MET A 1 -2.27 8.83 -3.01
N HIS A 2 -1.76 8.11 -2.01
CA HIS A 2 -0.40 7.55 -2.01
C HIS A 2 -0.45 6.04 -1.69
N ILE A 3 0.53 5.28 -2.16
CA ILE A 3 0.79 3.91 -1.72
C ILE A 3 1.82 3.95 -0.59
N MET A 4 1.43 3.50 0.59
CA MET A 4 2.31 3.39 1.76
C MET A 4 2.83 1.97 1.99
N ALA A 5 2.22 0.96 1.36
CA ALA A 5 2.70 -0.42 1.40
C ALA A 5 2.33 -1.13 0.10
N LEU A 6 3.25 -1.90 -0.47
CA LEU A 6 2.99 -2.71 -1.66
C LEU A 6 3.78 -4.01 -1.64
N ARG A 7 3.09 -5.10 -1.94
CA ARG A 7 3.68 -6.41 -2.12
C ARG A 7 3.12 -7.08 -3.36
N ALA A 8 4.01 -7.43 -4.28
CA ALA A 8 3.70 -8.23 -5.44
C ALA A 8 3.59 -9.72 -5.10
N TYR A 9 2.69 -10.40 -5.81
CA TYR A 9 2.49 -11.83 -5.82
C TYR A 9 2.24 -12.27 -7.27
N THR A 10 2.32 -13.58 -7.54
CA THR A 10 2.05 -14.13 -8.88
C THR A 10 0.67 -13.71 -9.42
N GLY A 11 -0.33 -13.65 -8.54
CA GLY A 11 -1.71 -13.27 -8.89
C GLY A 11 -2.02 -11.77 -8.88
N GLY A 12 -1.07 -10.90 -8.55
CA GLY A 12 -1.27 -9.44 -8.51
C GLY A 12 -0.59 -8.77 -7.32
N TYR A 13 -1.32 -7.91 -6.62
CA TYR A 13 -0.82 -7.03 -5.59
C TYR A 13 -1.68 -7.07 -4.34
N ARG A 14 -1.03 -6.92 -3.19
CA ARG A 14 -1.67 -6.41 -1.98
C ARG A 14 -0.91 -5.20 -1.50
N GLY A 15 -1.63 -4.24 -0.97
CA GLY A 15 -1.03 -3.01 -0.50
C GLY A 15 -1.93 -2.25 0.44
N CYS A 16 -1.43 -1.10 0.85
CA CYS A 16 -2.18 -0.11 1.59
C CYS A 16 -2.02 1.23 0.88
N THR A 17 -3.15 1.85 0.52
CA THR A 17 -3.20 3.25 0.11
C THR A 17 -3.51 4.12 1.31
N VAL A 18 -2.93 5.31 1.33
CA VAL A 18 -3.32 6.39 2.23
C VAL A 18 -3.89 7.51 1.38
N ASP A 19 -5.08 7.95 1.74
CA ASP A 19 -5.66 9.16 1.18
C ASP A 19 -5.83 10.22 2.28
N GLU A 20 -6.68 11.24 2.10
CA GLU A 20 -6.86 12.29 3.11
C GLU A 20 -7.41 11.72 4.42
N ASP A 21 -8.44 10.87 4.35
CA ASP A 21 -9.22 10.46 5.54
C ASP A 21 -8.96 9.03 6.04
N GLU A 22 -8.41 8.15 5.21
CA GLU A 22 -8.32 6.73 5.53
C GLU A 22 -7.03 6.03 5.05
N TYR A 23 -6.71 4.95 5.76
CA TYR A 23 -5.78 3.90 5.34
C TYR A 23 -6.57 2.72 4.78
N LEU A 24 -6.41 2.42 3.50
CA LEU A 24 -7.15 1.38 2.81
C LEU A 24 -6.23 0.24 2.37
N PHE A 25 -6.39 -0.91 3.04
CA PHE A 25 -5.82 -2.16 2.58
C PHE A 25 -6.61 -2.73 1.41
N PHE A 26 -5.90 -3.16 0.39
CA PHE A 26 -6.49 -3.69 -0.83
C PHE A 26 -5.79 -4.94 -1.35
N GLN A 27 -6.51 -5.66 -2.20
CA GLN A 27 -5.98 -6.64 -3.11
C GLN A 27 -6.37 -6.24 -4.54
N PHE A 28 -5.37 -6.21 -5.43
CA PHE A 28 -5.56 -5.96 -6.85
C PHE A 28 -5.04 -7.16 -7.62
N THR A 29 -5.89 -7.81 -8.41
CA THR A 29 -5.51 -9.02 -9.13
C THR A 29 -5.11 -8.72 -10.57
N ARG A 30 -4.27 -9.57 -11.17
CA ARG A 30 -3.79 -9.39 -12.56
C ARG A 30 -4.90 -9.39 -13.61
N ASN A 31 -6.07 -9.95 -13.30
CA ASN A 31 -7.25 -9.91 -14.19
C ASN A 31 -8.08 -8.62 -14.02
N GLY A 32 -7.57 -7.61 -13.31
CA GLY A 32 -8.25 -6.32 -13.15
C GLY A 32 -9.21 -6.25 -11.96
N ARG A 33 -9.43 -7.33 -11.19
CA ARG A 33 -10.34 -7.26 -10.04
C ARG A 33 -9.67 -6.57 -8.86
N PHE A 34 -10.32 -5.50 -8.39
CA PHE A 34 -10.00 -4.79 -7.17
C PHE A 34 -10.89 -5.26 -6.01
N ARG A 35 -10.30 -5.45 -4.84
CA ARG A 35 -11.01 -5.75 -3.60
C ARG A 35 -10.46 -4.91 -2.45
N ARG A 36 -11.35 -4.17 -1.79
CA ARG A 36 -11.07 -3.56 -0.48
C ARG A 36 -11.06 -4.65 0.58
N LEU A 37 -9.98 -4.71 1.36
CA LEU A 37 -9.81 -5.70 2.43
C LEU A 37 -10.23 -5.10 3.78
N LYS A 38 -9.67 -3.95 4.12
CA LYS A 38 -9.93 -3.25 5.38
C LYS A 38 -9.62 -1.78 5.22
N ALA A 39 -10.49 -0.92 5.76
CA ALA A 39 -10.27 0.51 5.87
C ALA A 39 -10.14 0.86 7.35
N TYR A 40 -9.28 1.83 7.64
CA TYR A 40 -9.15 2.45 8.95
C TYR A 40 -9.21 3.96 8.80
N SER A 41 -9.99 4.65 9.65
CA SER A 41 -10.01 6.11 9.63
C SER A 41 -8.71 6.64 10.21
N LYS A 42 -8.17 7.71 9.64
CA LYS A 42 -7.03 8.39 10.26
C LYS A 42 -7.34 8.94 11.65
N ASN A 43 -8.61 9.26 11.93
CA ASN A 43 -9.04 9.75 13.24
C ASN A 43 -8.88 8.70 14.35
N ASP A 44 -8.72 7.42 14.00
CA ASP A 44 -8.45 6.35 14.96
C ASP A 44 -6.96 6.31 15.40
N PHE A 45 -6.10 7.15 14.81
CA PHE A 45 -4.66 7.18 15.05
C PHE A 45 -4.16 8.61 15.30
N GLU A 46 -3.20 8.76 16.20
CA GLU A 46 -2.53 10.04 16.48
C GLU A 46 -1.77 10.57 15.24
N ASP A 47 -1.05 9.69 14.54
CA ASP A 47 -0.32 10.02 13.31
C ASP A 47 -0.04 8.76 12.46
N GLU A 48 0.61 8.96 11.30
CA GLU A 48 1.00 7.86 10.39
C GLU A 48 2.02 6.90 11.02
N LEU A 49 2.90 7.38 11.89
CA LEU A 49 3.90 6.55 12.56
C LEU A 49 3.22 5.60 13.57
N HIS A 50 2.21 6.07 14.29
CA HIS A 50 1.39 5.28 15.18
C HIS A 50 0.63 4.19 14.41
N PHE A 51 0.03 4.54 13.27
CA PHE A 51 -0.58 3.55 12.39
C PHE A 51 0.41 2.48 11.93
N ILE A 52 1.59 2.89 11.43
CA ILE A 52 2.64 1.96 10.99
C ILE A 52 3.09 1.09 12.17
N ALA A 53 3.33 1.66 13.35
CA ALA A 53 3.75 0.92 14.53
C ALA A 53 2.75 -0.17 14.96
N LEU A 54 1.44 0.13 14.87
CA LEU A 54 0.40 -0.86 15.10
C LEU A 54 0.40 -1.96 14.03
N MET A 55 0.53 -1.59 12.76
CA MET A 55 0.53 -2.55 11.66
C MET A 55 1.79 -3.42 11.61
N LEU A 56 2.92 -2.94 12.11
CA LEU A 56 4.16 -3.72 12.25
C LEU A 56 4.03 -4.94 13.18
N LYS A 57 3.00 -4.98 14.04
CA LYS A 57 2.65 -6.18 14.82
C LYS A 57 2.14 -7.33 13.94
N PHE A 58 1.65 -7.02 12.74
CA PHE A 58 1.03 -7.98 11.82
C PHE A 58 1.76 -8.09 10.48
N MET A 59 2.60 -7.11 10.15
CA MET A 59 3.29 -6.99 8.86
C MET A 59 4.79 -6.75 9.05
N SER A 60 5.60 -7.21 8.10
CA SER A 60 7.04 -6.95 8.15
C SER A 60 7.37 -5.48 7.85
N PRO A 61 8.42 -4.91 8.48
CA PRO A 61 8.88 -3.55 8.19
C PRO A 61 9.15 -3.27 6.71
N GLY A 62 9.71 -4.26 6.00
CA GLY A 62 9.99 -4.16 4.56
C GLY A 62 8.75 -4.13 3.67
N SER A 63 7.54 -4.27 4.23
CA SER A 63 6.29 -4.11 3.48
C SER A 63 5.88 -2.64 3.31
N PHE A 64 6.42 -1.73 4.14
CA PHE A 64 6.09 -0.30 4.11
C PHE A 64 7.06 0.48 3.23
N LEU A 65 6.51 1.42 2.46
CA LEU A 65 7.25 2.30 1.57
C LEU A 65 7.64 3.57 2.32
N ARG A 66 8.94 3.82 2.43
CA ARG A 66 9.48 5.05 3.02
C ARG A 66 10.40 5.73 1.99
N PRO A 67 10.01 6.88 1.42
CA PRO A 67 8.70 7.54 1.53
C PRO A 67 7.59 6.78 0.79
N ALA A 68 6.33 7.08 1.13
CA ALA A 68 5.16 6.65 0.37
C ALA A 68 5.22 7.16 -1.08
N VAL A 69 4.60 6.43 -2.01
CA VAL A 69 4.67 6.74 -3.44
C VAL A 69 3.35 7.31 -3.92
N ALA A 70 3.37 8.50 -4.50
CA ALA A 70 2.17 9.12 -5.08
C ALA A 70 1.69 8.33 -6.31
N ILE A 71 0.38 8.11 -6.39
CA ILE A 71 -0.29 7.47 -7.53
C ILE A 71 -1.53 8.28 -7.91
N ASP A 72 -1.80 8.37 -9.21
CA ASP A 72 -2.97 9.10 -9.71
C ASP A 72 -4.24 8.25 -9.56
N ALA A 73 -4.13 6.95 -9.84
CA ALA A 73 -5.23 6.00 -9.75
C ALA A 73 -4.74 4.60 -9.39
N LEU A 74 -5.60 3.82 -8.73
CA LEU A 74 -5.29 2.45 -8.39
C LEU A 74 -5.52 1.54 -9.62
N THR A 75 -4.50 1.43 -10.46
CA THR A 75 -4.52 0.62 -11.69
C THR A 75 -3.34 -0.36 -11.72
N LEU A 76 -3.42 -1.42 -12.53
CA LEU A 76 -2.29 -2.34 -12.69
C LEU A 76 -1.03 -1.63 -13.18
N ALA A 77 -1.16 -0.71 -14.14
CA ALA A 77 -0.03 0.04 -14.69
C ALA A 77 0.70 0.87 -13.62
N GLU A 78 -0.04 1.56 -12.75
CA GLU A 78 0.56 2.28 -11.61
C GLU A 78 1.20 1.32 -10.61
N LEU A 79 0.54 0.21 -10.28
CA LEU A 79 1.09 -0.78 -9.34
C LEU A 79 2.36 -1.46 -9.88
N ASP A 80 2.42 -1.73 -11.19
CA ASP A 80 3.62 -2.22 -11.88
C ASP A 80 4.74 -1.17 -11.82
N ARG A 81 4.43 0.11 -12.07
CA ARG A 81 5.39 1.23 -11.95
C ARG A 81 5.95 1.33 -10.53
N VAL A 82 5.09 1.32 -9.52
CA VAL A 82 5.53 1.37 -8.12
C VAL A 82 6.39 0.16 -7.77
N GLN A 83 5.97 -1.05 -8.17
CA GLN A 83 6.77 -2.26 -7.93
C GLN A 83 8.16 -2.19 -8.59
N ALA A 84 8.26 -1.66 -9.81
CA ALA A 84 9.55 -1.48 -10.48
C ALA A 84 10.47 -0.51 -9.71
N LEU A 85 9.92 0.59 -9.18
CA LEU A 85 10.68 1.52 -8.32
C LEU A 85 11.20 0.83 -7.05
N LEU A 86 10.42 -0.07 -6.45
CA LEU A 86 10.85 -0.84 -5.26
C LEU A 86 11.97 -1.82 -5.58
N SER A 87 11.83 -2.55 -6.68
CA SER A 87 12.86 -3.49 -7.13
C SER A 87 14.17 -2.78 -7.49
N ALA A 88 14.12 -1.53 -7.97
CA ALA A 88 15.32 -0.72 -8.22
C ALA A 88 16.02 -0.24 -6.95
N ARG A 89 15.30 -0.01 -5.84
CA ARG A 89 15.87 0.44 -4.55
C ARG A 89 16.57 -0.66 -3.76
N THR A 90 16.32 -1.93 -4.12
CA THR A 90 16.87 -3.10 -3.41
C THR A 90 18.09 -3.70 -4.13
N LYS A 91 18.48 -3.12 -5.28
CA LYS A 91 19.73 -3.44 -6.00
C LYS A 91 20.80 -2.42 -5.66
#